data_AF-A0A6V7F3M9-F1
#
_entry.id   AF-A0A6V7F3M9-F1
#
_cell.length_a   1.000
_cell.length_b   1.000
_cell.length_c   1.000
_cell.angle_alpha   90.00
_cell.angle_beta   90.00
_cell.angle_gamma   90.00
#
_symmetry.space_group_name_H-M   'P 1'
#
loop_
_entity.id
_entity.type
_entity.pdbx_description
1 polymer ?
#
loop_
_entity_poly.entity_id
_entity_poly.type
_entity_poly.pdbx_seq_one_letter_code
_entity_poly.pdbx_strand_id
1 'polypeptide(L)'
;MRSDRRGVAALLIALLATLAGSANADNGAMPPADAQFVAMETLVSGDCWGQWPDDVLAAVSRCKPAERNRIALQVPDDADGPARVGIDGKACSGARCAGLVQVLQVAPSQRLLLRTPPARIDAVLAALDQAHARDRISIEPLVQPVPAPGVPITLAPGVRYWRQAVSAPQPVMLHIAEIDLATPGLQLVGTRGERSGGGEFLANPTTAFVRDGELALAINADYFLPFDGGHLFDKAFVPATGQGVTAEGLSINEGHLDSAAATTDKRVNAALCMSARNAVRIVRGSCPSGTRMGVGAGPLLLLDGKRQPREASRAEYYDGPEPRSALGLDRARKTLWMVVADGRQPGYSAGMSLDALTAVLQQLGATSAINLDGGGSSTLAARVDGRVRTLNRPIHTGIPGRERPVANQLGVRIAPQP
;
A
#
# COMPACT_ATOMS: atom_id res chain seq x y z
N MET A 1 25.28 0.04 36.86
CA MET A 1 23.84 0.21 37.18
C MET A 1 23.03 -0.15 35.94
N ARG A 2 22.36 -1.31 35.96
CA ARG A 2 21.43 -1.76 34.90
C ARG A 2 20.13 -0.97 35.06
N SER A 3 19.80 -0.13 34.08
CA SER A 3 18.51 0.57 34.04
C SER A 3 17.56 -0.19 33.11
N ASP A 4 16.37 -0.44 33.66
CA ASP A 4 15.36 -1.37 33.23
C ASP A 4 14.60 -0.83 31.99
N ARG A 5 14.78 -1.50 30.84
CA ARG A 5 14.19 -1.09 29.54
C ARG A 5 12.73 -1.52 29.36
N ARG A 6 12.07 -2.02 30.41
CA ARG A 6 10.67 -2.49 30.35
C ARG A 6 9.62 -1.39 30.64
N GLY A 7 10.04 -0.21 31.11
CA GLY A 7 9.12 0.86 31.52
C GLY A 7 8.62 1.82 30.43
N VAL A 8 9.24 1.85 29.24
CA VAL A 8 8.91 2.87 28.22
C VAL A 8 7.70 2.46 27.36
N ALA A 9 7.46 1.15 27.18
CA ALA A 9 6.29 0.67 26.43
C ALA A 9 4.97 0.81 27.21
N ALA A 10 5.00 0.78 28.55
CA ALA A 10 3.81 0.91 29.39
C ALA A 10 3.33 2.37 29.54
N LEU A 11 4.22 3.35 29.37
CA LEU A 11 3.86 4.77 29.45
C LEU A 11 3.14 5.29 28.19
N LEU A 12 3.17 4.53 27.09
CA LEU A 12 2.52 4.87 25.82
C LEU A 12 0.98 4.69 25.84
N ILE A 13 0.45 3.94 26.81
CA ILE A 13 -1.01 3.64 26.91
C ILE A 13 -1.73 4.64 27.83
N ALA A 14 -1.04 5.31 28.76
CA ALA A 14 -1.69 6.09 29.81
C ALA A 14 -1.97 7.57 29.48
N LEU A 15 -1.31 8.17 28.47
CA LEU A 15 -1.40 9.62 28.23
C LEU A 15 -2.49 10.08 27.26
N LEU A 16 -3.36 9.17 26.79
CA LEU A 16 -4.57 9.49 26.03
C LEU A 16 -5.87 9.18 26.80
N ALA A 17 -5.77 8.70 28.05
CA ALA A 17 -6.92 8.31 28.86
C ALA A 17 -7.52 9.44 29.74
N THR A 18 -6.98 10.66 29.73
CA THR A 18 -7.54 11.77 30.54
C THR A 18 -8.63 12.58 29.84
N LEU A 19 -9.22 12.07 28.75
CA LEU A 19 -10.39 12.67 28.09
C LEU A 19 -11.49 11.67 27.67
N ALA A 20 -11.53 10.47 28.27
CA ALA A 20 -12.70 9.59 28.12
C ALA A 20 -12.95 8.83 29.41
N GLY A 21 -14.19 8.91 29.89
CA GLY A 21 -14.66 8.24 31.09
C GLY A 21 -14.48 6.72 31.05
N SER A 22 -14.34 6.18 32.25
CA SER A 22 -14.27 4.77 32.64
C SER A 22 -15.20 3.82 31.87
N ALA A 23 -14.65 2.71 31.38
CA ALA A 23 -15.37 1.43 31.32
C ALA A 23 -14.38 0.27 31.46
N ASN A 24 -14.78 -0.71 32.27
CA ASN A 24 -13.98 -1.78 32.84
C ASN A 24 -13.33 -2.74 31.83
N ALA A 25 -12.18 -3.27 32.25
CA ALA A 25 -11.58 -4.48 31.72
C ALA A 25 -12.49 -5.68 32.01
N ASP A 26 -12.73 -6.51 31.00
CA ASP A 26 -13.19 -7.87 31.21
C ASP A 26 -12.35 -8.84 30.37
N ASN A 27 -11.78 -9.82 31.06
CA ASN A 27 -10.93 -10.87 30.53
C ASN A 27 -11.80 -11.90 29.80
N GLY A 28 -11.80 -11.88 28.48
CA GLY A 28 -12.34 -12.94 27.65
C GLY A 28 -11.39 -13.21 26.48
N ALA A 29 -10.67 -14.33 26.52
CA ALA A 29 -9.93 -14.82 25.38
C ALA A 29 -10.92 -15.10 24.22
N MET A 30 -10.92 -14.23 23.21
CA MET A 30 -11.63 -14.50 21.96
C MET A 30 -10.84 -15.55 21.15
N PRO A 31 -11.48 -16.63 20.66
CA PRO A 31 -10.84 -17.51 19.70
C PRO A 31 -10.55 -16.74 18.41
N PRO A 32 -9.60 -17.21 17.56
CA PRO A 32 -9.33 -16.55 16.29
C PRO A 32 -10.64 -16.45 15.52
N ALA A 33 -11.02 -15.22 15.18
CA ALA A 33 -12.11 -15.02 14.24
C ALA A 33 -11.64 -15.57 12.90
N ASP A 34 -11.96 -16.84 12.63
CA ASP A 34 -12.12 -17.31 11.27
C ASP A 34 -12.92 -16.25 10.55
N ALA A 35 -12.39 -15.73 9.45
CA ALA A 35 -13.02 -14.69 8.68
C ALA A 35 -14.46 -15.12 8.38
N GLN A 36 -15.42 -14.58 9.13
CA GLN A 36 -16.84 -14.87 8.90
C GLN A 36 -17.16 -14.27 7.54
N PHE A 37 -17.19 -15.17 6.56
CA PHE A 37 -17.66 -14.91 5.22
C PHE A 37 -19.02 -14.23 5.31
N VAL A 38 -19.09 -12.99 4.80
CA VAL A 38 -20.38 -12.34 4.58
C VAL A 38 -21.00 -13.01 3.37
N ALA A 39 -21.99 -13.86 3.64
CA ALA A 39 -22.80 -14.49 2.60
C ALA A 39 -23.42 -13.43 1.70
N MET A 40 -23.45 -13.73 0.39
CA MET A 40 -24.01 -12.83 -0.61
C MET A 40 -25.47 -12.53 -0.29
N GLU A 41 -25.83 -11.25 -0.15
CA GLU A 41 -27.19 -10.83 -0.52
C GLU A 41 -27.25 -10.80 -2.04
N THR A 42 -27.47 -11.99 -2.61
CA THR A 42 -27.72 -12.21 -4.03
C THR A 42 -28.98 -11.46 -4.45
N LEU A 43 -28.82 -10.26 -5.02
CA LEU A 43 -29.74 -9.81 -6.03
C LEU A 43 -29.30 -10.42 -7.36
N VAL A 44 -29.99 -11.52 -7.66
CA VAL A 44 -30.11 -12.22 -8.94
C VAL A 44 -28.91 -13.07 -9.37
N SER A 45 -28.97 -14.38 -9.08
CA SER A 45 -28.31 -15.42 -9.91
C SER A 45 -29.32 -16.38 -10.56
N GLY A 46 -30.63 -16.20 -10.35
CA GLY A 46 -31.64 -17.24 -10.68
C GLY A 46 -31.26 -18.62 -10.13
N ASP A 47 -31.76 -19.67 -10.78
CA ASP A 47 -31.48 -21.08 -10.51
C ASP A 47 -30.20 -21.62 -11.17
N CYS A 48 -29.38 -20.76 -11.82
CA CYS A 48 -28.21 -21.19 -12.60
C CYS A 48 -27.25 -22.09 -11.80
N TRP A 49 -26.91 -21.66 -10.57
CA TRP A 49 -26.02 -22.43 -9.69
C TRP A 49 -26.69 -23.67 -9.10
N GLY A 50 -28.02 -23.76 -9.12
CA GLY A 50 -28.73 -25.00 -8.80
C GLY A 50 -28.60 -26.05 -9.90
N GLN A 51 -28.51 -25.63 -11.17
CA GLN A 51 -28.38 -26.53 -12.32
C GLN A 51 -26.92 -26.92 -12.61
N TRP A 52 -25.95 -26.03 -12.34
CA TRP A 52 -24.51 -26.25 -12.56
C TRP A 52 -23.68 -25.82 -11.34
N PRO A 53 -23.79 -26.54 -10.19
CA PRO A 53 -23.17 -26.11 -8.93
C PRO A 53 -21.63 -26.13 -8.92
N ASP A 54 -21.00 -26.81 -9.88
CA ASP A 54 -19.56 -27.06 -9.92
C ASP A 54 -18.92 -26.77 -11.29
N ASP A 55 -19.66 -26.20 -12.25
CA ASP A 55 -19.18 -25.99 -13.62
C ASP A 55 -19.41 -24.54 -14.07
N VAL A 56 -18.35 -23.74 -14.00
CA VAL A 56 -18.38 -22.32 -14.37
C VAL A 56 -18.75 -22.14 -15.84
N LEU A 57 -18.15 -22.94 -16.74
CA LEU A 57 -18.34 -22.78 -18.18
C LEU A 57 -19.74 -23.23 -18.61
N ALA A 58 -20.26 -24.32 -18.04
CA ALA A 58 -21.62 -24.75 -18.29
C ALA A 58 -22.64 -23.73 -17.77
N ALA A 59 -22.44 -23.21 -16.55
CA ALA A 59 -23.33 -22.21 -15.96
C ALA A 59 -23.43 -20.94 -16.83
N VAL A 60 -22.29 -20.37 -17.23
CA VAL A 60 -22.28 -19.10 -17.99
C VAL A 60 -22.75 -19.25 -19.43
N SER A 61 -22.57 -20.42 -20.06
CA SER A 61 -22.95 -20.63 -21.46
C SER A 61 -24.40 -21.13 -21.62
N ARG A 62 -24.94 -21.85 -20.64
CA ARG A 62 -26.25 -22.52 -20.73
C ARG A 62 -27.33 -21.85 -19.90
N CYS A 63 -26.98 -21.08 -18.88
CA CYS A 63 -28.00 -20.40 -18.11
C CYS A 63 -28.63 -19.29 -18.96
N LYS A 64 -29.96 -19.31 -19.06
CA LYS A 64 -30.69 -18.33 -19.87
C LYS A 64 -30.52 -16.93 -19.27
N PRO A 65 -30.15 -15.91 -20.06
CA PRO A 65 -30.20 -14.53 -19.62
C PRO A 65 -31.65 -14.19 -19.26
N ALA A 66 -31.93 -13.82 -18.01
CA ALA A 66 -33.18 -13.15 -17.66
C ALA A 66 -32.93 -11.64 -17.67
N GLU A 67 -33.92 -10.84 -18.07
CA GLU A 67 -33.77 -9.40 -18.39
C GLU A 67 -33.12 -8.55 -17.29
N ARG A 68 -33.07 -9.04 -16.04
CA ARG A 68 -32.45 -8.36 -14.88
C ARG A 68 -31.40 -9.20 -14.14
N ASN A 69 -30.99 -10.34 -14.69
CA ASN A 69 -30.21 -11.34 -13.97
C ASN A 69 -28.73 -11.29 -14.40
N ARG A 70 -27.81 -11.25 -13.44
CA ARG A 70 -26.36 -11.26 -13.68
C ARG A 70 -25.77 -12.52 -13.06
N ILE A 71 -24.90 -13.21 -13.77
CA ILE A 71 -24.17 -14.32 -13.12
C ILE A 71 -23.05 -13.69 -12.29
N ALA A 72 -23.12 -13.88 -10.98
CA ALA A 72 -22.06 -13.47 -10.08
C ALA A 72 -20.94 -14.53 -10.07
N LEU A 73 -19.70 -14.08 -10.23
CA LEU A 73 -18.50 -14.89 -10.18
C LEU A 73 -17.50 -14.23 -9.24
N GLN A 74 -16.65 -15.06 -8.63
CA GLN A 74 -15.58 -14.58 -7.76
C GLN A 74 -14.23 -14.73 -8.43
N VAL A 75 -13.45 -13.65 -8.43
CA VAL A 75 -12.05 -13.67 -8.87
C VAL A 75 -11.19 -14.11 -7.68
N PRO A 76 -10.41 -15.19 -7.78
CA PRO A 76 -9.54 -15.63 -6.71
C PRO A 76 -8.31 -14.71 -6.58
N ASP A 77 -7.80 -14.62 -5.36
CA ASP A 77 -6.57 -13.90 -5.01
C ASP A 77 -5.37 -14.86 -4.93
N ASP A 78 -5.13 -15.60 -6.02
CA ASP A 78 -4.37 -16.85 -5.98
C ASP A 78 -2.98 -16.83 -6.65
N ALA A 79 -2.67 -15.86 -7.50
CA ALA A 79 -1.31 -15.57 -8.01
C ALA A 79 -1.30 -14.38 -8.99
N ASP A 80 -0.17 -13.72 -9.15
CA ASP A 80 0.07 -12.82 -10.29
C ASP A 80 -0.07 -13.56 -11.62
N GLY A 81 -0.82 -12.99 -12.57
CA GLY A 81 -1.11 -13.62 -13.86
C GLY A 81 -2.54 -13.34 -14.36
N PRO A 82 -2.95 -13.93 -15.49
CA PRO A 82 -4.26 -13.70 -16.10
C PRO A 82 -5.41 -13.95 -15.11
N ALA A 83 -6.45 -13.12 -15.19
CA ALA A 83 -7.61 -13.27 -14.32
C ALA A 83 -8.33 -14.61 -14.55
N ARG A 84 -8.70 -15.26 -13.45
CA ARG A 84 -9.58 -16.44 -13.42
C ARG A 84 -10.84 -16.11 -12.66
N VAL A 85 -11.85 -16.95 -12.80
CA VAL A 85 -13.11 -16.83 -12.10
C VAL A 85 -13.56 -18.19 -11.60
N GLY A 86 -14.10 -18.19 -10.40
CA GLY A 86 -14.79 -19.31 -9.79
C GLY A 86 -16.21 -18.94 -9.39
N ILE A 87 -16.90 -19.95 -8.87
CA ILE A 87 -18.31 -19.86 -8.46
C ILE A 87 -18.44 -19.07 -7.15
N ASP A 88 -17.51 -19.28 -6.23
CA ASP A 88 -17.50 -18.75 -4.88
C ASP A 88 -16.06 -18.57 -4.37
N GLY A 89 -15.91 -18.27 -3.08
CA GLY A 89 -14.60 -18.09 -2.43
C GLY A 89 -13.83 -19.40 -2.18
N LYS A 90 -14.31 -20.56 -2.63
CA LYS A 90 -13.58 -21.83 -2.46
C LYS A 90 -12.41 -21.93 -3.45
N ALA A 91 -11.52 -22.89 -3.21
CA ALA A 91 -10.38 -23.14 -4.07
C ALA A 91 -10.80 -23.33 -5.54
N CYS A 92 -10.24 -22.50 -6.42
CA CYS A 92 -10.52 -22.51 -7.84
C CYS A 92 -9.79 -23.69 -8.50
N SER A 93 -10.45 -24.85 -8.60
CA SER A 93 -9.90 -26.08 -9.18
C SER A 93 -10.88 -26.81 -10.09
N GLY A 94 -10.36 -27.45 -11.14
CA GLY A 94 -11.18 -28.23 -12.08
C GLY A 94 -12.27 -27.37 -12.75
N ALA A 95 -13.47 -27.94 -12.93
CA ALA A 95 -14.60 -27.26 -13.56
C ALA A 95 -15.14 -26.05 -12.77
N ARG A 96 -14.80 -25.94 -11.48
CA ARG A 96 -15.14 -24.79 -10.64
C ARG A 96 -14.30 -23.54 -10.95
N CYS A 97 -13.39 -23.63 -11.92
CA CYS A 97 -12.44 -22.57 -12.25
C CYS A 97 -12.29 -22.43 -13.77
N ALA A 98 -12.37 -21.21 -14.28
CA ALA A 98 -12.12 -20.91 -15.69
C ALA A 98 -11.31 -19.63 -15.86
N GLY A 99 -10.57 -19.53 -16.97
CA GLY A 99 -9.94 -18.28 -17.36
C GLY A 99 -11.00 -17.22 -17.69
N LEU A 100 -10.83 -15.99 -17.23
CA LEU A 100 -11.84 -14.95 -17.44
C LEU A 100 -12.05 -14.66 -18.92
N VAL A 101 -10.99 -14.59 -19.74
CA VAL A 101 -11.10 -14.41 -21.20
C VAL A 101 -11.94 -15.52 -21.84
N GLN A 102 -11.73 -16.77 -21.42
CA GLN A 102 -12.50 -17.91 -21.91
C GLN A 102 -13.99 -17.78 -21.54
N VAL A 103 -14.29 -17.41 -20.30
CA VAL A 103 -15.67 -17.16 -19.83
C VAL A 103 -16.35 -16.09 -20.68
N LEU A 104 -15.66 -14.99 -20.96
CA LEU A 104 -16.19 -13.88 -21.74
C LEU A 104 -16.46 -14.28 -23.21
N GLN A 105 -15.65 -15.18 -23.78
CA GLN A 105 -15.81 -15.69 -25.14
C GLN A 105 -16.98 -16.68 -25.27
N VAL A 106 -17.16 -17.60 -24.32
CA VAL A 106 -18.24 -18.60 -24.40
C VAL A 106 -19.62 -18.04 -24.05
N ALA A 107 -19.67 -16.87 -23.40
CA ALA A 107 -20.90 -16.23 -22.97
C ALA A 107 -20.96 -14.76 -23.46
N PRO A 108 -20.99 -14.50 -24.78
CA PRO A 108 -20.81 -13.15 -25.36
C PRO A 108 -21.95 -12.17 -25.04
N SER A 109 -23.16 -12.66 -24.75
CA SER A 109 -24.33 -11.84 -24.41
C SER A 109 -24.61 -11.77 -22.90
N GLN A 110 -23.90 -12.57 -22.10
CA GLN A 110 -24.16 -12.66 -20.66
C GLN A 110 -23.63 -11.43 -19.94
N ARG A 111 -24.45 -10.89 -19.03
CA ARG A 111 -24.03 -9.86 -18.07
C ARG A 111 -23.49 -10.53 -16.82
N LEU A 112 -22.28 -10.16 -16.41
CA LEU A 112 -21.62 -10.76 -15.23
C LEU A 112 -21.33 -9.71 -14.16
N LEU A 113 -21.41 -10.15 -12.91
CA LEU A 113 -20.90 -9.43 -11.76
C LEU A 113 -19.62 -10.14 -11.28
N LEU A 114 -18.48 -9.45 -11.34
CA LEU A 114 -17.20 -9.99 -10.90
C LEU A 114 -16.84 -9.42 -9.53
N ARG A 115 -16.95 -10.24 -8.50
CA ARG A 115 -16.46 -9.91 -7.17
C ARG A 115 -14.95 -10.08 -7.17
N THR A 116 -14.23 -8.95 -7.14
CA THR A 116 -12.81 -8.89 -7.51
C THR A 116 -11.97 -8.33 -6.37
N PRO A 117 -10.99 -9.09 -5.83
CA PRO A 117 -10.00 -8.53 -4.91
C PRO A 117 -9.32 -7.32 -5.56
N PRO A 118 -9.13 -6.19 -4.86
CA PRO A 118 -8.58 -4.98 -5.44
C PRO A 118 -7.24 -5.17 -6.19
N ALA A 119 -6.37 -6.06 -5.70
CA ALA A 119 -5.11 -6.43 -6.35
C ALA A 119 -5.27 -7.12 -7.72
N ARG A 120 -6.46 -7.69 -8.00
CA ARG A 120 -6.77 -8.41 -9.24
C ARG A 120 -7.51 -7.55 -10.27
N ILE A 121 -7.88 -6.31 -9.92
CA ILE A 121 -8.66 -5.43 -10.79
C ILE A 121 -7.96 -5.20 -12.14
N ASP A 122 -6.65 -4.97 -12.16
CA ASP A 122 -5.94 -4.70 -13.41
C ASP A 122 -5.90 -5.92 -14.34
N ALA A 123 -5.70 -7.12 -13.77
CA ALA A 123 -5.78 -8.37 -14.53
C ALA A 123 -7.19 -8.63 -15.08
N VAL A 124 -8.23 -8.25 -14.32
CA VAL A 124 -9.62 -8.30 -14.78
C VAL A 124 -9.85 -7.32 -15.91
N LEU A 125 -9.46 -6.05 -15.76
CA LEU A 125 -9.61 -5.02 -16.79
C LEU A 125 -8.91 -5.41 -18.10
N ALA A 126 -7.68 -5.94 -18.01
CA ALA A 126 -6.96 -6.43 -19.18
C ALA A 126 -7.70 -7.56 -19.91
N ALA A 127 -8.31 -8.49 -19.16
CA ALA A 127 -9.15 -9.54 -19.75
C ALA A 127 -10.43 -8.97 -20.37
N LEU A 128 -11.04 -7.94 -19.78
CA LEU A 128 -12.22 -7.26 -20.35
C LEU A 128 -11.88 -6.54 -21.64
N ASP A 129 -10.72 -5.88 -21.71
CA ASP A 129 -10.23 -5.19 -22.90
C ASP A 129 -9.96 -6.19 -24.04
N GLN A 130 -9.25 -7.28 -23.74
CA GLN A 130 -8.95 -8.33 -24.70
C GLN A 130 -10.23 -8.97 -25.29
N ALA A 131 -11.28 -9.10 -24.48
CA ALA A 131 -12.56 -9.68 -24.90
C ALA A 131 -13.60 -8.65 -25.36
N HIS A 132 -13.25 -7.35 -25.39
CA HIS A 132 -14.17 -6.24 -25.69
C HIS A 132 -15.49 -6.31 -24.89
N ALA A 133 -15.40 -6.58 -23.58
CA ALA A 133 -16.54 -6.92 -22.73
C ALA A 133 -16.86 -5.90 -21.62
N ARG A 134 -16.28 -4.70 -21.64
CA ARG A 134 -16.46 -3.71 -20.55
C ARG A 134 -17.91 -3.29 -20.31
N ASP A 135 -18.73 -3.23 -21.35
CA ASP A 135 -20.12 -2.74 -21.34
C ASP A 135 -21.10 -3.67 -20.61
N ARG A 136 -20.77 -4.96 -20.51
CA ARG A 136 -21.63 -6.00 -19.93
C ARG A 136 -21.15 -6.56 -18.59
N ILE A 137 -20.05 -6.05 -18.07
CA ILE A 137 -19.43 -6.52 -16.83
C ILE A 137 -19.50 -5.44 -15.76
N SER A 138 -19.89 -5.84 -14.55
CA SER A 138 -19.77 -5.00 -13.36
C SER A 138 -18.74 -5.61 -12.42
N ILE A 139 -17.86 -4.77 -11.86
CA ILE A 139 -16.87 -5.20 -10.88
C ILE A 139 -17.32 -4.72 -9.50
N GLU A 140 -17.41 -5.64 -8.55
CA GLU A 140 -17.60 -5.36 -7.13
C GLU A 140 -16.26 -5.58 -6.42
N PRO A 141 -15.56 -4.53 -5.97
CA PRO A 141 -14.32 -4.70 -5.23
C PRO A 141 -14.55 -5.48 -3.93
N LEU A 142 -13.89 -6.63 -3.79
CA LEU A 142 -13.86 -7.42 -2.56
C LEU A 142 -12.81 -6.85 -1.61
N VAL A 143 -13.17 -5.76 -0.95
CA VAL A 143 -12.30 -5.12 0.05
C VAL A 143 -12.16 -6.04 1.26
N GLN A 144 -11.03 -6.73 1.36
CA GLN A 144 -10.74 -7.54 2.52
C GLN A 144 -10.30 -6.66 3.70
N PRO A 145 -10.63 -7.05 4.95
CA PRO A 145 -9.99 -6.47 6.11
C PRO A 145 -8.48 -6.66 6.00
N VAL A 146 -7.71 -5.60 6.25
CA VAL A 146 -6.26 -5.74 6.40
C VAL A 146 -6.03 -6.55 7.69
N PRO A 147 -5.47 -7.77 7.63
CA PRO A 147 -5.17 -8.54 8.83
C PRO A 147 -4.11 -7.77 9.62
N ALA A 148 -4.34 -7.51 10.90
CA ALA A 148 -3.30 -6.92 11.74
C ALA A 148 -3.27 -7.57 13.12
N PRO A 149 -2.07 -7.81 13.65
CA PRO A 149 -1.91 -8.31 15.00
C PRO A 149 -2.27 -7.22 16.01
N GLY A 150 -2.87 -7.61 17.14
CA GLY A 150 -3.13 -6.70 18.27
C GLY A 150 -1.86 -6.24 19.01
N VAL A 151 -0.69 -6.74 18.60
CA VAL A 151 0.65 -6.42 19.12
C VAL A 151 1.64 -6.31 17.96
N PRO A 152 2.77 -5.61 18.12
CA PRO A 152 3.78 -5.56 17.06
C PRO A 152 4.33 -6.95 16.70
N ILE A 153 4.43 -7.22 15.40
CA ILE A 153 5.04 -8.44 14.85
C ILE A 153 6.42 -8.15 14.28
N THR A 154 7.23 -9.20 14.18
CA THR A 154 8.52 -9.16 13.49
C THR A 154 8.32 -9.64 12.05
N LEU A 155 8.65 -8.80 11.07
CA LEU A 155 8.60 -9.14 9.64
C LEU A 155 9.89 -9.82 9.19
N ALA A 156 11.02 -9.39 9.74
CA ALA A 156 12.36 -9.92 9.50
C ALA A 156 13.28 -9.49 10.67
N PRO A 157 14.50 -10.04 10.81
CA PRO A 157 15.46 -9.53 11.78
C PRO A 157 15.60 -8.00 11.69
N GLY A 158 15.44 -7.32 12.82
CA GLY A 158 15.53 -5.86 12.88
C GLY A 158 14.33 -5.08 12.34
N VAL A 159 13.29 -5.76 11.83
CA VAL A 159 12.11 -5.11 11.21
C VAL A 159 10.86 -5.52 11.97
N ARG A 160 10.26 -4.56 12.69
CA ARG A 160 9.00 -4.73 13.43
C ARG A 160 7.90 -3.93 12.77
N TYR A 161 6.66 -4.42 12.84
CA TYR A 161 5.49 -3.75 12.28
C TYR A 161 4.31 -3.83 13.24
N TRP A 162 3.53 -2.76 13.33
CA TRP A 162 2.24 -2.74 14.00
C TRP A 162 1.29 -1.76 13.33
N ARG A 163 0.01 -1.92 13.68
CA ARG A 163 -1.06 -1.03 13.27
C ARG A 163 -1.57 -0.28 14.49
N GLN A 164 -1.91 1.00 14.30
CA GLN A 164 -2.42 1.84 15.37
C GLN A 164 -3.62 2.65 14.86
N ALA A 165 -4.78 2.39 15.46
CA ALA A 165 -5.95 3.24 15.26
C ALA A 165 -5.79 4.51 16.10
N VAL A 166 -5.99 5.67 15.49
CA VAL A 166 -6.08 6.95 16.17
C VAL A 166 -7.52 7.42 16.09
N SER A 167 -8.14 7.61 17.25
CA SER A 167 -9.51 8.12 17.37
C SER A 167 -9.46 9.64 17.58
N ALA A 168 -9.88 10.44 16.59
CA ALA A 168 -10.56 11.75 16.72
C ALA A 168 -10.25 12.72 15.56
N PRO A 169 -11.21 13.60 15.18
CA PRO A 169 -12.67 13.41 15.24
C PRO A 169 -13.18 12.38 14.23
N GLN A 170 -12.34 11.98 13.27
CA GLN A 170 -12.57 10.84 12.38
C GLN A 170 -11.49 9.78 12.64
N PRO A 171 -11.77 8.48 12.44
CA PRO A 171 -10.78 7.44 12.63
C PRO A 171 -9.64 7.61 11.62
N VAL A 172 -8.42 7.31 12.07
CA VAL A 172 -7.24 7.18 11.21
C VAL A 172 -6.57 5.85 11.53
N MET A 173 -6.21 5.11 10.48
CA MET A 173 -5.42 3.89 10.60
C MET A 173 -3.96 4.16 10.21
N LEU A 174 -3.06 4.00 11.19
CA LEU A 174 -1.62 4.11 11.00
C LEU A 174 -0.99 2.73 10.87
N HIS A 175 -0.03 2.63 9.97
CA HIS A 175 0.80 1.47 9.70
C HIS A 175 2.25 1.88 9.92
N ILE A 176 2.89 1.30 10.93
CA ILE A 176 4.21 1.73 11.38
C ILE A 176 5.15 0.54 11.33
N ALA A 177 6.23 0.68 10.56
CA ALA A 177 7.36 -0.22 10.62
C ALA A 177 8.55 0.47 11.27
N GLU A 178 9.15 -0.21 12.24
CA GLU A 178 10.37 0.19 12.93
C GLU A 178 11.52 -0.69 12.44
N ILE A 179 12.59 -0.03 12.00
CA ILE A 179 13.76 -0.68 11.42
C ILE A 179 15.01 -0.32 12.23
N ASP A 180 15.64 -1.33 12.83
CA ASP A 180 16.95 -1.21 13.47
C ASP A 180 18.06 -1.29 12.41
N LEU A 181 18.61 -0.14 12.06
CA LEU A 181 19.66 0.02 11.06
C LEU A 181 21.00 -0.61 11.47
N ALA A 182 21.18 -0.97 12.75
CA ALA A 182 22.37 -1.69 13.21
C ALA A 182 22.26 -3.22 13.03
N THR A 183 21.12 -3.72 12.57
CA THR A 183 20.89 -5.16 12.36
C THR A 183 21.87 -5.74 11.34
N PRO A 184 22.64 -6.80 11.69
CA PRO A 184 23.52 -7.47 10.74
C PRO A 184 22.78 -7.92 9.48
N GLY A 185 23.35 -7.63 8.31
CA GLY A 185 22.77 -7.98 7.01
C GLY A 185 21.66 -7.07 6.51
N LEU A 186 21.20 -6.11 7.32
CA LEU A 186 20.19 -5.16 6.87
C LEU A 186 20.76 -4.22 5.80
N GLN A 187 20.01 -4.08 4.70
CA GLN A 187 20.31 -3.19 3.59
C GLN A 187 19.08 -2.37 3.25
N LEU A 188 19.25 -1.06 3.10
CA LEU A 188 18.25 -0.21 2.47
C LEU A 188 18.45 -0.24 0.95
N VAL A 189 17.36 -0.40 0.21
CA VAL A 189 17.36 -0.62 -1.24
C VAL A 189 16.44 0.40 -1.89
N GLY A 190 16.94 1.16 -2.86
CA GLY A 190 16.11 2.03 -3.69
C GLY A 190 15.71 1.33 -4.99
N THR A 191 14.63 1.80 -5.62
CA THR A 191 14.29 1.36 -6.98
C THR A 191 15.37 1.81 -7.96
N ARG A 192 15.86 0.88 -8.77
CA ARG A 192 16.81 1.16 -9.84
C ARG A 192 16.10 1.84 -11.01
N GLY A 193 16.72 2.88 -11.58
CA GLY A 193 16.24 3.51 -12.81
C GLY A 193 16.18 2.54 -14.00
N GLU A 194 15.14 2.68 -14.81
CA GLU A 194 14.91 1.91 -16.04
C GLU A 194 14.24 2.81 -17.08
N ARG A 195 14.96 3.10 -18.17
CA ARG A 195 14.58 4.13 -19.14
C ARG A 195 13.90 3.58 -20.40
N SER A 196 13.68 2.27 -20.47
CA SER A 196 13.03 1.60 -21.61
C SER A 196 11.62 2.12 -21.91
N GLY A 197 10.91 2.70 -20.92
CA GLY A 197 9.56 3.25 -21.07
C GLY A 197 9.49 4.73 -21.44
N GLY A 198 10.62 5.41 -21.68
CA GLY A 198 10.67 6.85 -22.01
C GLY A 198 10.69 7.81 -20.81
N GLY A 199 10.65 7.29 -19.58
CA GLY A 199 10.89 8.02 -18.33
C GLY A 199 12.20 7.61 -17.66
N GLU A 200 12.41 8.01 -16.42
CA GLU A 200 13.56 7.56 -15.59
C GLU A 200 13.33 6.17 -14.96
N PHE A 201 12.06 5.82 -14.74
CA PHE A 201 11.62 4.59 -14.11
C PHE A 201 10.45 3.97 -14.89
N LEU A 202 10.17 2.70 -14.62
CA LEU A 202 8.90 2.07 -14.97
C LEU A 202 7.99 2.10 -13.74
N ALA A 203 6.77 2.62 -13.90
CA ALA A 203 5.79 2.68 -12.83
C ALA A 203 5.40 1.26 -12.38
N ASN A 204 5.57 0.96 -11.11
CA ASN A 204 5.27 -0.38 -10.57
C ASN A 204 4.62 -0.30 -9.19
N PRO A 205 3.74 -1.26 -8.85
CA PRO A 205 3.28 -1.44 -7.47
C PRO A 205 4.46 -1.66 -6.51
N THR A 206 4.36 -1.13 -5.29
CA THR A 206 5.29 -1.40 -4.18
C THR A 206 5.34 -2.89 -3.84
N THR A 207 4.22 -3.62 -3.97
CA THR A 207 4.20 -5.08 -3.83
C THR A 207 5.10 -5.78 -4.87
N ALA A 208 5.12 -5.33 -6.12
CA ALA A 208 6.02 -5.86 -7.14
C ALA A 208 7.48 -5.63 -6.75
N PHE A 209 7.82 -4.44 -6.24
CA PHE A 209 9.17 -4.14 -5.74
C PHE A 209 9.60 -5.07 -4.59
N VAL A 210 8.70 -5.37 -3.65
CA VAL A 210 8.99 -6.34 -2.56
C VAL A 210 9.21 -7.75 -3.09
N ARG A 211 8.39 -8.17 -4.06
CA ARG A 211 8.45 -9.51 -4.65
C ARG A 211 9.74 -9.68 -5.45
N ASP A 212 9.97 -8.79 -6.40
CA ASP A 212 11.02 -8.92 -7.41
C ASP A 212 12.40 -8.58 -6.83
N GLY A 213 12.45 -7.72 -5.80
CA GLY A 213 13.66 -7.38 -5.07
C GLY A 213 14.00 -8.32 -3.91
N GLU A 214 13.18 -9.35 -3.66
CA GLU A 214 13.29 -10.25 -2.50
C GLU A 214 13.40 -9.50 -1.16
N LEU A 215 12.56 -8.48 -1.00
CA LEU A 215 12.60 -7.58 0.15
C LEU A 215 11.74 -8.11 1.30
N ALA A 216 12.07 -7.70 2.52
CA ALA A 216 11.25 -7.93 3.70
C ALA A 216 10.11 -6.91 3.79
N LEU A 217 10.37 -5.66 3.42
CA LEU A 217 9.47 -4.51 3.56
C LEU A 217 9.81 -3.46 2.48
N ALA A 218 8.81 -2.73 1.99
CA ALA A 218 9.03 -1.50 1.23
C ALA A 218 7.88 -0.50 1.41
N ILE A 219 8.19 0.77 1.15
CA ILE A 219 7.26 1.91 1.11
C ILE A 219 7.43 2.66 -0.22
N ASN A 220 6.35 3.25 -0.75
CA ASN A 220 6.45 4.17 -1.88
C ASN A 220 7.33 5.39 -1.54
N ALA A 221 8.00 6.00 -2.53
CA ALA A 221 8.94 7.10 -2.30
C ALA A 221 8.53 8.43 -2.95
N ASP A 222 9.09 8.78 -4.09
CA ASP A 222 9.06 10.13 -4.62
C ASP A 222 7.74 10.44 -5.34
N TYR A 223 7.43 11.73 -5.50
CA TYR A 223 6.42 12.17 -6.46
C TYR A 223 6.88 11.89 -7.89
N PHE A 224 5.97 11.87 -8.85
CA PHE A 224 6.31 11.54 -10.22
C PHE A 224 5.32 12.09 -11.26
N LEU A 225 5.80 12.17 -12.50
CA LEU A 225 5.04 12.55 -13.68
C LEU A 225 5.35 11.60 -14.85
N PRO A 226 4.44 11.47 -15.84
CA PRO A 226 3.10 12.02 -15.88
C PRO A 226 2.18 11.33 -14.86
N PHE A 227 1.17 12.07 -14.38
CA PHE A 227 0.19 11.53 -13.44
C PHE A 227 -1.22 12.08 -13.73
N ASP A 228 -2.19 11.17 -13.83
CA ASP A 228 -3.61 11.46 -13.73
C ASP A 228 -4.27 10.42 -12.82
N GLY A 229 -4.99 10.88 -11.80
CA GLY A 229 -5.61 10.02 -10.79
C GLY A 229 -6.67 9.07 -11.35
N GLY A 230 -7.36 9.47 -12.44
CA GLY A 230 -8.43 8.73 -13.10
C GLY A 230 -9.54 8.20 -12.17
N HIS A 231 -10.43 7.41 -12.75
CA HIS A 231 -11.51 6.66 -12.10
C HIS A 231 -11.72 5.34 -12.85
N LEU A 232 -12.00 4.25 -12.14
CA LEU A 232 -11.92 2.89 -12.70
C LEU A 232 -12.64 2.70 -14.05
N PHE A 233 -13.79 3.36 -14.24
CA PHE A 233 -14.63 3.17 -15.43
C PHE A 233 -14.78 4.41 -16.30
N ASP A 234 -14.72 5.61 -15.71
CA ASP A 234 -15.17 6.82 -16.41
C ASP A 234 -14.01 7.74 -16.83
N LYS A 235 -12.80 7.51 -16.30
CA LYS A 235 -11.63 8.33 -16.62
C LYS A 235 -10.35 7.51 -16.55
N ALA A 236 -9.62 7.41 -17.67
CA ALA A 236 -8.31 6.77 -17.68
C ALA A 236 -7.38 7.39 -16.61
N PHE A 237 -6.58 6.54 -15.97
CA PHE A 237 -5.52 6.97 -15.06
C PHE A 237 -4.16 6.78 -15.73
N VAL A 238 -3.17 7.55 -15.29
CA VAL A 238 -1.78 7.45 -15.74
C VAL A 238 -0.89 7.56 -14.52
N PRO A 239 0.15 6.73 -14.37
CA PRO A 239 0.57 5.64 -15.24
C PRO A 239 -0.16 4.31 -14.95
N ALA A 240 -0.19 3.44 -15.95
CA ALA A 240 -0.38 2.00 -15.75
C ALA A 240 0.96 1.33 -15.41
N THR A 241 0.90 0.14 -14.80
CA THR A 241 2.10 -0.67 -14.51
C THR A 241 2.94 -0.88 -15.77
N GLY A 242 4.25 -0.66 -15.66
CA GLY A 242 5.22 -0.79 -16.75
C GLY A 242 5.34 0.43 -17.67
N GLN A 243 4.55 1.49 -17.47
CA GLN A 243 4.73 2.73 -18.23
C GLN A 243 5.88 3.57 -17.69
N GLY A 244 6.57 4.30 -18.58
CA GLY A 244 7.65 5.20 -18.20
C GLY A 244 7.17 6.40 -17.39
N VAL A 245 7.85 6.69 -16.29
CA VAL A 245 7.62 7.86 -15.42
C VAL A 245 8.94 8.46 -14.96
N THR A 246 8.91 9.74 -14.63
CA THR A 246 10.04 10.51 -14.13
C THR A 246 9.76 10.89 -12.69
N ALA A 247 10.71 10.63 -11.79
CA ALA A 247 10.58 11.07 -10.41
C ALA A 247 10.78 12.58 -10.35
N GLU A 248 9.96 13.28 -9.58
CA GLU A 248 10.20 14.69 -9.28
C GLU A 248 11.24 14.86 -8.17
N GLY A 249 11.53 13.76 -7.46
CA GLY A 249 12.48 13.64 -6.38
C GLY A 249 13.90 13.27 -6.78
N LEU A 250 14.81 13.32 -5.81
CA LEU A 250 16.17 12.82 -5.97
C LEU A 250 16.15 11.29 -5.84
N SER A 251 16.62 10.57 -6.84
CA SER A 251 16.81 9.12 -6.71
C SER A 251 18.27 8.77 -7.00
N ILE A 252 18.91 8.15 -6.02
CA ILE A 252 20.25 7.58 -6.15
C ILE A 252 20.16 6.11 -5.79
N ASN A 253 20.66 5.24 -6.65
CA ASN A 253 20.75 3.81 -6.39
C ASN A 253 22.16 3.30 -6.71
N GLU A 254 22.76 2.58 -5.76
CA GLU A 254 24.15 2.07 -5.85
C GLU A 254 25.19 3.13 -6.26
N GLY A 255 24.98 4.39 -5.87
CA GLY A 255 25.84 5.53 -6.20
C GLY A 255 25.57 6.15 -7.57
N HIS A 256 24.68 5.56 -8.36
CA HIS A 256 24.23 6.13 -9.63
C HIS A 256 23.05 7.08 -9.40
N LEU A 257 23.12 8.28 -9.99
CA LEU A 257 22.04 9.26 -9.97
C LEU A 257 21.01 8.89 -11.04
N ASP A 258 19.91 8.28 -10.61
CA ASP A 258 18.82 7.89 -11.50
C ASP A 258 17.88 9.08 -11.79
N SER A 259 17.66 9.95 -10.80
CA SER A 259 16.91 11.21 -10.94
C SER A 259 17.54 12.35 -10.14
N ALA A 260 17.67 13.54 -10.75
CA ALA A 260 18.33 14.70 -10.17
C ALA A 260 17.42 15.62 -9.34
N ALA A 261 16.14 15.27 -9.15
CA ALA A 261 15.12 16.13 -8.54
C ALA A 261 14.87 17.44 -9.32
N ALA A 262 14.83 17.39 -10.65
CA ALA A 262 14.59 18.56 -11.50
C ALA A 262 13.11 18.99 -11.50
N THR A 263 12.59 19.34 -10.32
CA THR A 263 11.21 19.82 -10.12
C THR A 263 11.16 21.30 -9.72
N THR A 264 10.07 21.95 -10.09
CA THR A 264 9.73 23.31 -9.61
C THR A 264 8.85 23.27 -8.36
N ASP A 265 8.43 22.08 -7.92
CA ASP A 265 7.62 21.92 -6.73
C ASP A 265 8.47 22.10 -5.46
N LYS A 266 8.26 23.24 -4.79
CA LYS A 266 8.98 23.63 -3.57
C LYS A 266 8.76 22.69 -2.37
N ARG A 267 7.76 21.80 -2.43
CA ARG A 267 7.56 20.75 -1.42
C ARG A 267 8.68 19.72 -1.48
N VAL A 268 9.26 19.47 -2.65
CA VAL A 268 10.37 18.53 -2.82
C VAL A 268 11.65 19.23 -2.37
N ASN A 269 11.93 19.14 -1.07
CA ASN A 269 12.97 19.93 -0.42
C ASN A 269 13.81 19.13 0.59
N ALA A 270 13.73 17.81 0.56
CA ALA A 270 14.54 16.94 1.41
C ALA A 270 14.79 15.58 0.79
N ALA A 271 15.80 14.90 1.32
CA ALA A 271 16.14 13.54 0.94
C ALA A 271 16.56 12.71 2.15
N LEU A 272 16.26 11.41 2.11
CA LEU A 272 16.94 10.40 2.91
C LEU A 272 18.15 9.91 2.10
N CYS A 273 19.32 9.89 2.74
CA CYS A 273 20.59 9.56 2.12
C CYS A 273 21.31 8.50 2.95
N MET A 274 21.83 7.47 2.28
CA MET A 274 22.67 6.44 2.85
C MET A 274 24.05 6.48 2.18
N SER A 275 25.10 6.63 2.98
CA SER A 275 26.48 6.61 2.49
C SER A 275 26.94 5.19 2.12
N ALA A 276 28.09 5.09 1.44
CA ALA A 276 28.76 3.81 1.19
C ALA A 276 29.12 3.01 2.47
N ARG A 277 29.14 3.67 3.64
CA ARG A 277 29.37 3.05 4.96
C ARG A 277 28.07 2.79 5.73
N ASN A 278 26.93 2.75 5.03
CA ASN A 278 25.58 2.55 5.58
C ASN A 278 25.15 3.60 6.61
N ALA A 279 25.77 4.78 6.63
CA ALA A 279 25.34 5.85 7.51
C ALA A 279 24.14 6.58 6.89
N VAL A 280 22.98 6.53 7.56
CA VAL A 280 21.73 7.12 7.10
C VAL A 280 21.55 8.53 7.68
N ARG A 281 21.05 9.45 6.85
CA ARG A 281 20.73 10.84 7.23
C ARG A 281 19.50 11.31 6.46
N ILE A 282 18.69 12.14 7.10
CA ILE A 282 17.70 12.97 6.43
C ILE A 282 18.28 14.39 6.34
N VAL A 283 18.28 14.96 5.14
CA VAL A 283 18.87 16.28 4.85
C VAL A 283 17.87 17.18 4.13
N ARG A 284 18.08 18.48 4.23
CA ARG A 284 17.41 19.48 3.39
C ARG A 284 18.09 19.53 2.01
N GLY A 285 17.29 19.56 0.95
CA GLY A 285 17.76 19.55 -0.43
C GLY A 285 18.29 18.17 -0.83
N SER A 286 19.43 18.16 -1.52
CA SER A 286 19.99 16.95 -2.15
C SER A 286 21.00 16.22 -1.25
N CYS A 287 21.20 14.94 -1.54
CA CYS A 287 22.20 14.12 -0.86
C CYS A 287 23.63 14.59 -1.13
N PRO A 288 24.55 14.42 -0.17
CA PRO A 288 25.97 14.74 -0.35
C PRO A 288 26.64 13.80 -1.36
N SER A 289 27.77 14.23 -1.93
CA SER A 289 28.62 13.37 -2.77
C SER A 289 29.04 12.09 -2.03
N GLY A 290 29.16 10.97 -2.76
CA GLY A 290 29.45 9.66 -2.19
C GLY A 290 28.26 8.97 -1.50
N THR A 291 27.05 9.52 -1.66
CA THR A 291 25.81 8.83 -1.30
C THR A 291 25.62 7.60 -2.18
N ARG A 292 25.38 6.44 -1.56
CA ARG A 292 25.15 5.17 -2.24
C ARG A 292 23.68 4.96 -2.57
N MET A 293 22.77 5.38 -1.69
CA MET A 293 21.34 5.32 -1.95
C MET A 293 20.69 6.60 -1.43
N GLY A 294 19.77 7.16 -2.20
CA GLY A 294 19.01 8.33 -1.79
C GLY A 294 17.62 8.33 -2.41
N VAL A 295 16.65 8.79 -1.63
CA VAL A 295 15.27 9.05 -2.08
C VAL A 295 14.86 10.45 -1.63
N GLY A 296 14.29 11.22 -2.52
CA GLY A 296 14.07 12.65 -2.38
C GLY A 296 12.61 12.99 -2.53
N ALA A 297 12.05 13.67 -1.55
CA ALA A 297 10.64 14.03 -1.59
C ALA A 297 10.43 15.28 -0.73
N GLY A 298 9.29 15.35 -0.10
CA GLY A 298 9.03 16.30 0.96
C GLY A 298 7.55 16.61 1.12
N PRO A 299 7.24 17.60 1.95
CA PRO A 299 8.19 18.48 2.64
C PRO A 299 9.02 17.79 3.73
N LEU A 300 10.18 18.37 4.07
CA LEU A 300 10.89 18.11 5.31
C LEU A 300 9.98 18.45 6.49
N LEU A 301 9.74 17.51 7.39
CA LEU A 301 8.84 17.66 8.52
C LEU A 301 9.60 18.02 9.80
N LEU A 302 10.69 17.29 10.06
CA LEU A 302 11.55 17.48 11.23
C LEU A 302 13.02 17.55 10.79
N LEU A 303 13.79 18.38 11.47
CA LEU A 303 15.24 18.38 11.39
C LEU A 303 15.82 18.76 12.75
N ASP A 304 16.75 17.95 13.27
CA ASP A 304 17.39 18.15 14.58
C ASP A 304 16.40 18.33 15.75
N GLY A 305 15.24 17.67 15.66
CA GLY A 305 14.17 17.70 16.65
C GLY A 305 13.19 18.87 16.50
N LYS A 306 13.39 19.74 15.49
CA LYS A 306 12.57 20.93 15.26
C LYS A 306 11.63 20.72 14.08
N ARG A 307 10.36 21.09 14.25
CA ARG A 307 9.39 21.20 13.15
C ARG A 307 9.87 22.22 12.13
N GLN A 308 9.77 21.87 10.86
CA GLN A 308 10.19 22.76 9.78
C GLN A 308 9.05 23.69 9.35
N PRO A 309 9.37 24.87 8.78
CA PRO A 309 8.37 25.80 8.27
C PRO A 309 7.52 25.17 7.16
N ARG A 310 6.23 25.50 7.15
CA ARG A 310 5.30 25.13 6.06
C ARG A 310 5.35 26.16 4.95
N GLU A 311 5.00 25.72 3.75
CA GLU A 311 4.73 26.64 2.65
C GLU A 311 3.32 27.22 2.78
N ALA A 312 3.22 28.47 3.22
CA ALA A 312 1.94 29.12 3.55
C ALA A 312 0.94 29.17 2.36
N SER A 313 1.43 29.25 1.13
CA SER A 313 0.60 29.25 -0.09
C SER A 313 -0.08 27.91 -0.38
N ARG A 314 0.22 26.85 0.38
CA ARG A 314 -0.35 25.50 0.20
C ARG A 314 -1.03 24.97 1.46
N ALA A 315 -1.67 25.84 2.24
CA ALA A 315 -2.33 25.48 3.50
C ALA A 315 -3.20 24.21 3.37
N GLU A 316 -4.04 24.12 2.34
CA GLU A 316 -4.90 22.94 2.10
C GLU A 316 -4.12 21.61 2.03
N TYR A 317 -2.96 21.59 1.36
CA TYR A 317 -2.11 20.39 1.28
C TYR A 317 -1.49 20.01 2.63
N TYR A 318 -1.19 20.97 3.49
CA TYR A 318 -0.62 20.72 4.82
C TYR A 318 -1.68 20.33 5.84
N ASP A 319 -2.83 21.00 5.80
CA ASP A 319 -3.85 20.96 6.85
C ASP A 319 -4.95 19.93 6.55
N GLY A 320 -5.17 19.61 5.26
CA GLY A 320 -6.16 18.64 4.82
C GLY A 320 -5.78 17.18 5.18
N PRO A 321 -6.76 16.36 5.61
CA PRO A 321 -6.54 14.95 5.86
C PRO A 321 -6.35 14.21 4.53
N GLU A 322 -5.22 13.51 4.42
CA GLU A 322 -4.90 12.71 3.24
C GLU A 322 -4.25 11.38 3.66
N PRO A 323 -4.27 10.35 2.81
CA PRO A 323 -3.33 9.26 2.94
C PRO A 323 -1.91 9.82 2.85
N ARG A 324 -1.02 9.42 3.75
CA ARG A 324 0.36 9.93 3.81
C ARG A 324 1.34 8.78 3.93
N SER A 325 2.53 8.98 3.36
CA SER A 325 3.71 8.16 3.59
C SER A 325 4.83 9.03 4.12
N ALA A 326 5.60 8.55 5.08
CA ALA A 326 6.72 9.31 5.64
C ALA A 326 7.82 8.41 6.19
N LEU A 327 9.01 9.01 6.29
CA LEU A 327 10.17 8.42 6.97
C LEU A 327 10.53 9.26 8.19
N GLY A 328 10.85 8.59 9.30
CA GLY A 328 11.41 9.20 10.50
C GLY A 328 12.74 8.58 10.87
N LEU A 329 13.70 9.38 11.33
CA LEU A 329 15.01 8.91 11.80
C LEU A 329 15.27 9.45 13.20
N ASP A 330 15.68 8.56 14.09
CA ASP A 330 16.02 8.92 15.47
C ASP A 330 17.32 9.75 15.54
N ARG A 331 17.59 10.31 16.72
CA ARG A 331 18.77 11.16 16.93
C ARG A 331 20.09 10.42 16.73
N ALA A 332 20.14 9.15 17.12
CA ALA A 332 21.35 8.33 17.00
C ALA A 332 21.54 7.76 15.58
N ARG A 333 20.55 7.91 14.70
CA ARG A 333 20.52 7.38 13.32
C ARG A 333 20.67 5.87 13.28
N LYS A 334 20.04 5.21 14.25
CA LYS A 334 19.98 3.76 14.41
C LYS A 334 18.59 3.20 14.17
N THR A 335 17.55 4.02 14.31
CA THR A 335 16.17 3.59 14.08
C THR A 335 15.55 4.43 12.98
N LEU A 336 15.12 3.75 11.91
CA LEU A 336 14.31 4.30 10.83
C LEU A 336 12.86 3.84 11.03
N TRP A 337 11.91 4.77 10.95
CA TRP A 337 10.50 4.44 10.86
C TRP A 337 10.00 4.67 9.43
N MET A 338 9.25 3.71 8.91
CA MET A 338 8.39 3.87 7.73
C MET A 338 6.96 3.94 8.22
N VAL A 339 6.27 5.05 7.94
CA VAL A 339 4.91 5.29 8.43
C VAL A 339 3.99 5.56 7.26
N VAL A 340 2.87 4.83 7.22
CA VAL A 340 1.75 5.09 6.31
C VAL A 340 0.49 5.37 7.11
N ALA A 341 -0.20 6.45 6.80
CA ALA A 341 -1.56 6.71 7.24
C ALA A 341 -2.52 6.41 6.08
N ASP A 342 -3.46 5.50 6.28
CA ASP A 342 -4.54 5.31 5.31
C ASP A 342 -5.44 6.57 5.30
N GLY A 343 -6.17 6.81 4.21
CA GLY A 343 -7.07 7.97 4.13
C GLY A 343 -8.10 7.86 3.00
N ARG A 344 -8.99 8.85 2.91
CA ARG A 344 -10.10 8.92 1.92
C ARG A 344 -11.06 7.73 1.99
N GLN A 345 -11.23 7.15 3.17
CA GLN A 345 -12.01 5.93 3.38
C GLN A 345 -13.01 6.16 4.53
N PRO A 346 -14.20 6.71 4.23
CA PRO A 346 -15.22 7.01 5.23
C PRO A 346 -15.50 5.83 6.15
N GLY A 347 -15.58 6.10 7.46
CA GLY A 347 -15.80 5.09 8.50
C GLY A 347 -14.59 4.21 8.86
N TYR A 348 -13.50 4.25 8.08
CA TYR A 348 -12.28 3.47 8.37
C TYR A 348 -11.05 4.34 8.62
N SER A 349 -10.70 5.21 7.67
CA SER A 349 -9.55 6.11 7.80
C SER A 349 -9.78 7.37 6.98
N ALA A 350 -9.87 8.51 7.67
CA ALA A 350 -10.03 9.82 7.05
C ALA A 350 -8.74 10.30 6.37
N GLY A 351 -7.58 9.98 6.95
CA GLY A 351 -6.28 10.51 6.57
C GLY A 351 -5.72 11.43 7.64
N MET A 352 -4.50 11.91 7.42
CA MET A 352 -3.82 12.84 8.32
C MET A 352 -3.37 14.11 7.60
N SER A 353 -3.43 15.21 8.33
CA SER A 353 -2.65 16.40 8.02
C SER A 353 -1.16 16.12 8.22
N LEU A 354 -0.29 16.90 7.57
CA LEU A 354 1.15 16.77 7.76
C LEU A 354 1.58 17.10 9.20
N ASP A 355 0.83 17.95 9.89
CA ASP A 355 1.07 18.26 11.30
C ASP A 355 0.84 17.09 12.23
N ALA A 356 -0.28 16.39 12.03
CA ALA A 356 -0.63 15.22 12.81
C ALA A 356 0.40 14.12 12.57
N LEU A 357 0.77 13.88 11.30
CA LEU A 357 1.82 12.95 10.94
C LEU A 357 3.18 13.33 11.57
N THR A 358 3.53 14.62 11.56
CA THR A 358 4.74 15.12 12.22
C THR A 358 4.71 14.86 13.73
N ALA A 359 3.55 15.03 14.37
CA ALA A 359 3.39 14.72 15.79
C ALA A 359 3.60 13.23 16.08
N VAL A 360 3.02 12.35 15.25
CA VAL A 360 3.23 10.89 15.33
C VAL A 360 4.72 10.55 15.23
N LEU A 361 5.42 11.10 14.24
CA LEU A 361 6.86 10.87 14.05
C LEU A 361 7.68 11.35 15.25
N GLN A 362 7.36 12.51 15.83
CA GLN A 362 8.01 12.99 17.07
C GLN A 362 7.76 12.04 18.24
N GLN A 363 6.53 11.54 18.39
CA GLN A 363 6.16 10.59 19.45
C GLN A 363 6.88 9.24 19.32
N LEU A 364 7.13 8.79 18.08
CA LEU A 364 7.96 7.61 17.82
C LEU A 364 9.44 7.83 18.19
N GLY A 365 9.87 9.09 18.34
CA GLY A 365 11.25 9.45 18.69
C GLY A 365 12.07 9.96 17.51
N ALA A 366 11.45 10.23 16.36
CA ALA A 366 12.14 10.82 15.22
C ALA A 366 12.58 12.26 15.53
N THR A 367 13.85 12.56 15.23
CA THR A 367 14.37 13.93 15.26
C THR A 367 14.54 14.53 13.87
N SER A 368 14.61 13.68 12.84
CA SER A 368 14.55 14.10 11.45
C SER A 368 13.46 13.30 10.75
N ALA A 369 12.67 13.93 9.88
CA ALA A 369 11.59 13.24 9.18
C ALA A 369 11.23 13.94 7.87
N ILE A 370 10.86 13.14 6.87
CA ILE A 370 10.43 13.61 5.55
C ILE A 370 9.07 13.01 5.21
N ASN A 371 8.22 13.81 4.59
CA ASN A 371 7.05 13.32 3.89
C ASN A 371 7.44 12.76 2.52
N LEU A 372 6.78 11.69 2.09
CA LEU A 372 6.92 11.04 0.78
C LEU A 372 5.65 11.29 -0.06
N ASP A 373 5.58 10.74 -1.28
CA ASP A 373 4.34 10.80 -2.06
C ASP A 373 3.18 10.14 -1.29
N GLY A 374 2.01 10.78 -1.35
CA GLY A 374 0.85 10.45 -0.55
C GLY A 374 -0.37 10.06 -1.39
N GLY A 375 -1.56 10.26 -0.85
CA GLY A 375 -2.80 9.95 -1.56
C GLY A 375 -2.87 8.48 -1.99
N GLY A 376 -3.34 8.23 -3.22
CA GLY A 376 -3.44 6.88 -3.77
C GLY A 376 -2.10 6.15 -3.93
N SER A 377 -0.96 6.84 -3.83
CA SER A 377 0.38 6.24 -3.87
C SER A 377 0.78 5.60 -2.54
N SER A 378 0.15 6.01 -1.42
CA SER A 378 0.56 5.60 -0.07
C SER A 378 0.43 4.10 0.12
N THR A 379 1.58 3.41 0.10
CA THR A 379 1.62 1.96 0.19
C THR A 379 2.81 1.50 1.00
N LEU A 380 2.54 0.65 1.99
CA LEU A 380 3.52 -0.15 2.72
C LEU A 380 3.27 -1.62 2.35
N ALA A 381 4.29 -2.34 1.89
CA ALA A 381 4.17 -3.74 1.50
C ALA A 381 5.27 -4.57 2.16
N ALA A 382 4.98 -5.82 2.46
CA ALA A 382 5.93 -6.73 3.10
C ALA A 382 5.72 -8.17 2.69
N ARG A 383 6.73 -8.99 2.97
CA ARG A 383 6.61 -10.44 2.94
C ARG A 383 6.15 -10.93 4.31
N VAL A 384 4.94 -11.49 4.36
CA VAL A 384 4.32 -12.06 5.57
C VAL A 384 3.97 -13.50 5.27
N ASP A 385 4.50 -14.43 6.07
CA ASP A 385 4.31 -15.88 5.90
C ASP A 385 4.66 -16.35 4.48
N GLY A 386 5.79 -15.87 3.96
CA GLY A 386 6.30 -16.20 2.62
C GLY A 386 5.59 -15.48 1.46
N ARG A 387 4.44 -14.85 1.70
CA ARG A 387 3.64 -14.16 0.67
C ARG A 387 3.83 -12.65 0.74
N VAL A 388 3.97 -12.03 -0.43
CA VAL A 388 4.00 -10.57 -0.54
C VAL A 388 2.58 -10.04 -0.47
N ARG A 389 2.36 -8.98 0.32
CA ARG A 389 1.07 -8.30 0.44
C ARG A 389 1.25 -6.85 0.84
N THR A 390 0.25 -6.03 0.55
CA THR A 390 0.12 -4.71 1.17
C THR A 390 -0.17 -4.87 2.67
N LEU A 391 0.45 -4.03 3.47
CA LEU A 391 0.23 -3.95 4.92
C LEU A 391 -0.81 -2.90 5.29
N ASN A 392 -1.04 -1.91 4.44
CA ASN A 392 -2.07 -0.87 4.58
C ASN A 392 -3.20 -1.08 3.57
N ARG A 393 -4.18 -0.16 3.53
CA ARG A 393 -5.27 -0.17 2.54
C ARG A 393 -5.16 1.02 1.56
N PRO A 394 -4.38 0.88 0.47
CA PRO A 394 -4.29 1.87 -0.60
C PRO A 394 -5.66 2.22 -1.19
N ILE A 395 -5.75 3.35 -1.91
CA ILE A 395 -7.05 3.89 -2.38
C ILE A 395 -6.97 4.38 -3.83
N HIS A 396 -6.17 3.71 -4.68
CA HIS A 396 -6.04 4.09 -6.08
C HIS A 396 -7.40 4.06 -6.79
N THR A 397 -7.66 5.07 -7.61
CA THR A 397 -8.97 5.34 -8.27
C THR A 397 -10.19 5.30 -7.33
N GLY A 398 -9.99 5.57 -6.03
CA GLY A 398 -11.07 5.57 -5.05
C GLY A 398 -11.51 4.18 -4.57
N ILE A 399 -10.75 3.12 -4.88
CA ILE A 399 -11.10 1.74 -4.50
C ILE A 399 -10.21 1.27 -3.35
N PRO A 400 -10.76 1.04 -2.14
CA PRO A 400 -9.96 0.58 -1.01
C PRO A 400 -9.27 -0.74 -1.31
N GLY A 401 -7.99 -0.84 -0.97
CA GLY A 401 -7.10 -1.96 -1.25
C GLY A 401 -6.47 -1.94 -2.64
N ARG A 402 -6.86 -1.04 -3.55
CA ARG A 402 -6.26 -0.97 -4.90
C ARG A 402 -4.98 -0.15 -4.84
N GLU A 403 -3.85 -0.80 -5.12
CA GLU A 403 -2.53 -0.19 -5.15
C GLU A 403 -2.32 0.64 -6.43
N ARG A 404 -1.56 1.73 -6.33
CA ARG A 404 -1.13 2.53 -7.48
C ARG A 404 0.28 2.12 -7.92
N PRO A 405 0.54 2.00 -9.22
CA PRO A 405 1.91 1.96 -9.74
C PRO A 405 2.61 3.31 -9.53
N VAL A 406 3.76 3.30 -8.86
CA VAL A 406 4.53 4.51 -8.53
C VAL A 406 5.92 4.46 -9.19
N ALA A 407 6.60 5.61 -9.30
CA ALA A 407 7.90 5.69 -9.95
C ALA A 407 9.00 4.94 -9.20
N ASN A 408 9.14 5.18 -7.90
CA ASN A 408 10.16 4.54 -7.08
C ASN A 408 9.68 4.28 -5.64
N GLN A 409 10.47 3.47 -4.95
CA GLN A 409 10.20 2.93 -3.63
C GLN A 409 11.50 2.89 -2.81
N LEU A 410 11.35 2.79 -1.49
CA LEU A 410 12.42 2.48 -0.55
C LEU A 410 12.10 1.15 0.15
N GLY A 411 13.06 0.24 0.13
CA GLY A 411 12.93 -1.12 0.62
C GLY A 411 13.96 -1.51 1.66
N VAL A 412 13.69 -2.62 2.34
CA VAL A 412 14.57 -3.28 3.32
C VAL A 412 14.80 -4.72 2.90
N ARG A 413 16.08 -5.09 2.74
CA ARG A 413 16.52 -6.47 2.50
C ARG A 413 17.35 -6.94 3.69
N ILE A 414 17.22 -8.21 4.06
CA ILE A 414 18.13 -8.87 5.00
C ILE A 414 19.01 -9.82 4.19
N ALA A 415 20.25 -9.43 3.97
CA ALA A 415 21.23 -10.27 3.29
C ALA A 415 21.67 -11.43 4.20
N PRO A 416 21.84 -12.65 3.65
CA PRO A 416 22.43 -13.76 4.38
C PRO A 416 23.77 -13.34 5.00
N GLN A 417 23.98 -13.68 6.27
CA GLN A 417 25.30 -13.52 6.87
C GLN A 417 26.16 -14.75 6.51
N PRO A 418 27.42 -14.54 6.10
CA PRO A 418 28.35 -15.62 5.79
C PRO A 418 28.71 -16.48 7.01
#